data_AF-A0A2C9KZT7-F1
#
_entry.id   AF-A0A2C9KZT7-F1
#
_cell.length_a   1.000
_cell.length_b   1.000
_cell.length_c   1.000
_cell.angle_alpha   90.00
_cell.angle_beta   90.00
_cell.angle_gamma   90.00
#
_symmetry.space_group_name_H-M   'P 1'
#
loop_
_entity.id
_entity.type
_entity.pdbx_description
1 polymer ?
#
loop_
_entity_poly.entity_id
_entity_poly.type
_entity_poly.pdbx_seq_one_letter_code
_entity_poly.pdbx_strand_id
1 'polypeptide(L)'
;MAKMEIVQLLLEHGADINAKSNLQCSPIFYAVEGGHKEVSHLLIEWGCDVHLKNLKGLGPFDVAKSTDLKLFLADLYDFYSSIVPVIMKGNEEFMEDVIQDHLTGQRTFCSLRSRCINGSTLLHTASYFGFVKIIESLLQLDVDVNVRDYKGATPLHRTRDCKTMM
;
A
#
# COMPACT_ATOMS: atom_id res chain seq x y z
N MET A 1 -10.73 5.41 -17.31
CA MET A 1 -11.40 5.08 -16.03
C MET A 1 -11.52 3.56 -15.85
N ALA A 2 -12.14 2.79 -16.76
CA ALA A 2 -12.30 1.33 -16.64
C ALA A 2 -11.03 0.49 -16.34
N LYS A 3 -9.84 0.89 -16.82
CA LYS A 3 -8.60 0.12 -16.57
C LYS A 3 -8.09 0.23 -15.13
N MET A 4 -8.38 1.33 -14.43
CA MET A 4 -7.89 1.56 -13.07
C MET A 4 -8.70 0.74 -12.05
N GLU A 5 -10.02 0.73 -12.23
CA GLU A 5 -10.95 -0.08 -11.43
C GLU A 5 -10.62 -1.57 -11.50
N ILE A 6 -10.22 -2.08 -12.68
CA ILE A 6 -9.80 -3.48 -12.83
C ILE A 6 -8.55 -3.78 -12.00
N VAL A 7 -7.54 -2.89 -12.03
CA VAL A 7 -6.31 -3.10 -11.25
C VAL A 7 -6.63 -3.10 -9.75
N GLN A 8 -7.44 -2.14 -9.28
CA GLN A 8 -7.88 -2.09 -7.88
C GLN A 8 -8.62 -3.36 -7.47
N LEU A 9 -9.62 -3.78 -8.26
CA LEU A 9 -10.43 -4.94 -7.97
C LEU A 9 -9.58 -6.22 -7.88
N LEU A 10 -8.62 -6.41 -8.79
CA LEU A 10 -7.73 -7.56 -8.77
C LEU A 10 -6.84 -7.57 -7.52
N LEU A 11 -6.28 -6.41 -7.16
CA LEU A 11 -5.43 -6.27 -5.97
C LEU A 11 -6.23 -6.52 -4.68
N GLU A 12 -7.47 -6.03 -4.60
CA GLU A 12 -8.39 -6.29 -3.49
C GLU A 12 -8.70 -7.77 -3.31
N HIS A 13 -8.75 -8.53 -4.41
CA HIS A 13 -9.00 -9.97 -4.40
C HIS A 13 -7.70 -10.79 -4.29
N GLY A 14 -6.59 -10.17 -3.86
CA GLY A 14 -5.35 -10.86 -3.52
C GLY A 14 -4.49 -11.24 -4.72
N ALA A 15 -4.63 -10.55 -5.86
CA ALA A 15 -3.68 -10.70 -6.96
C ALA A 15 -2.24 -10.43 -6.47
N ASP A 16 -1.32 -11.30 -6.86
CA ASP A 16 0.09 -11.14 -6.53
C ASP A 16 0.66 -9.93 -7.28
N ILE A 17 0.90 -8.85 -6.53
CA ILE A 17 1.40 -7.58 -7.04
C ILE A 17 2.82 -7.68 -7.62
N ASN A 18 3.55 -8.74 -7.26
CA ASN A 18 4.92 -9.01 -7.69
C ASN A 18 5.02 -10.20 -8.65
N ALA A 19 3.88 -10.70 -9.14
CA ALA A 19 3.81 -11.82 -10.07
C ALA A 19 4.70 -11.58 -11.29
N LYS A 20 5.46 -12.59 -11.70
CA LYS A 20 6.39 -12.44 -12.83
C LYS A 20 5.86 -13.12 -14.08
N SER A 21 5.94 -12.42 -15.20
CA SER A 21 5.69 -13.00 -16.52
C SER A 21 6.81 -13.97 -16.93
N ASN A 22 6.66 -14.62 -18.09
CA ASN A 22 7.72 -15.45 -18.69
C ASN A 22 9.03 -14.69 -18.94
N LEU A 23 8.97 -13.35 -19.03
CA LEU A 23 10.14 -12.49 -19.18
C LEU A 23 10.70 -11.97 -17.85
N GLN A 24 10.20 -12.51 -16.73
CA GLN A 24 10.51 -12.06 -15.37
C GLN A 24 10.08 -10.60 -15.09
N CYS A 25 9.19 -10.02 -15.89
CA CYS A 25 8.67 -8.67 -15.67
C CYS A 25 7.51 -8.70 -14.67
N SER A 26 7.53 -7.78 -13.70
CA SER A 26 6.45 -7.57 -12.73
C SER A 26 5.34 -6.66 -13.30
N PRO A 27 4.15 -6.57 -12.66
CA PRO A 27 3.09 -5.66 -13.09
C PRO A 27 3.56 -4.21 -13.18
N ILE A 28 4.37 -3.74 -12.21
CA ILE A 28 4.90 -2.38 -12.24
C ILE A 28 5.90 -2.17 -13.38
N PHE A 29 6.69 -3.19 -13.76
CA PHE A 29 7.55 -3.10 -14.93
C PHE A 29 6.75 -2.73 -16.17
N TYR A 30 5.65 -3.45 -16.44
CA TYR A 30 4.79 -3.17 -17.59
C TYR A 30 4.06 -1.83 -17.49
N ALA A 31 3.65 -1.42 -16.28
CA ALA A 31 3.02 -0.12 -16.06
C ALA A 31 3.97 1.03 -16.41
N VAL A 32 5.24 0.93 -15.97
CA VAL A 32 6.26 1.95 -16.21
C VAL A 32 6.73 1.95 -17.66
N GLU A 33 6.98 0.78 -18.24
CA GLU A 33 7.30 0.63 -19.67
C GLU A 33 6.18 1.19 -20.55
N GLY A 34 4.93 0.96 -20.17
CA GLY A 34 3.74 1.51 -20.83
C GLY A 34 3.59 3.03 -20.68
N GLY A 35 4.21 3.63 -19.66
CA GLY A 35 3.99 5.03 -19.26
C GLY A 35 2.65 5.24 -18.55
N HIS A 36 2.08 4.20 -17.95
CA HIS A 36 0.82 4.26 -17.21
C HIS A 36 1.06 4.81 -15.81
N LYS A 37 1.14 6.14 -15.70
CA LYS A 37 1.49 6.86 -14.46
C LYS A 37 0.57 6.49 -13.30
N GLU A 38 -0.75 6.49 -13.52
CA GLU A 38 -1.74 6.24 -12.49
C GLU A 38 -1.70 4.79 -11.99
N VAL A 39 -1.49 3.83 -12.91
CA VAL A 39 -1.34 2.42 -12.56
C VAL A 39 -0.02 2.20 -11.80
N SER A 40 1.06 2.86 -12.23
CA SER A 40 2.37 2.77 -11.56
C SER A 40 2.30 3.35 -10.14
N HIS A 41 1.61 4.49 -9.98
CA HIS A 41 1.34 5.10 -8.68
C HIS A 41 0.59 4.14 -7.76
N LEU A 42 -0.53 3.56 -8.22
CA LEU A 42 -1.30 2.62 -7.42
C LEU A 42 -0.45 1.39 -7.02
N LEU A 43 0.34 0.84 -7.92
CA LEU A 43 1.16 -0.34 -7.60
C LEU A 43 2.22 -0.04 -6.53
N ILE A 44 2.84 1.14 -6.56
CA ILE A 44 3.77 1.59 -5.51
C ILE A 44 3.03 1.79 -4.18
N GLU A 45 1.88 2.46 -4.21
CA GLU A 45 1.01 2.67 -3.04
C GLU A 45 0.58 1.34 -2.40
N TRP A 46 0.37 0.30 -3.21
CA TRP A 46 0.05 -1.06 -2.75
C TRP A 46 1.29 -1.88 -2.33
N GLY A 47 2.49 -1.30 -2.37
CA GLY A 47 3.72 -1.91 -1.87
C GLY A 47 4.33 -2.94 -2.80
N CYS A 48 4.30 -2.70 -4.13
CA CYS A 48 5.05 -3.54 -5.06
C CYS A 48 6.57 -3.44 -4.82
N ASP A 49 7.31 -4.49 -5.18
CA ASP A 49 8.76 -4.48 -5.16
C ASP A 49 9.30 -3.84 -6.45
N VAL A 50 9.80 -2.61 -6.33
CA VAL A 50 10.38 -1.83 -7.44
C VAL A 50 11.80 -2.26 -7.81
N HIS A 51 12.39 -3.20 -7.07
CA HIS A 51 13.75 -3.69 -7.33
C HIS A 51 13.75 -5.00 -8.14
N LEU A 52 12.58 -5.57 -8.44
CA LEU A 52 12.47 -6.77 -9.27
C LEU A 52 12.99 -6.52 -10.69
N LYS A 53 13.96 -7.34 -11.09
CA LYS A 53 14.58 -7.27 -12.41
C LYS A 53 13.99 -8.32 -13.35
N ASN A 54 13.84 -7.94 -14.62
CA ASN A 54 13.49 -8.85 -15.70
C ASN A 54 14.70 -9.71 -16.14
N LEU A 55 14.53 -10.57 -17.14
CA LEU A 55 15.60 -11.43 -17.67
C LEU A 55 16.82 -10.67 -18.23
N LYS A 56 16.66 -9.39 -18.57
CA LYS A 56 17.75 -8.51 -19.05
C LYS A 56 18.45 -7.76 -17.91
N GLY A 57 18.05 -7.99 -16.65
CA GLY A 57 18.60 -7.30 -15.49
C GLY A 57 18.06 -5.88 -15.30
N LEU A 58 17.00 -5.49 -16.01
CA LEU A 58 16.38 -4.16 -15.92
C LEU A 58 15.25 -4.16 -14.89
N GLY A 59 15.25 -3.15 -14.02
CA GLY A 59 14.13 -2.87 -13.11
C GLY A 59 13.05 -1.99 -13.77
N PRO A 60 11.90 -1.78 -13.09
CA PRO A 60 10.80 -0.96 -13.59
C PRO A 60 11.23 0.47 -13.94
N PHE A 61 12.05 1.10 -13.10
CA PHE A 61 12.51 2.48 -13.32
C PHE A 61 13.57 2.62 -14.42
N ASP A 62 14.18 1.52 -14.86
CA ASP A 62 15.14 1.53 -15.97
C ASP A 62 14.45 1.62 -17.33
N VAL A 63 13.17 1.24 -17.41
CA VAL A 63 12.36 1.23 -18.64
C VAL A 63 11.37 2.39 -18.74
N ALA A 64 11.47 3.37 -17.83
CA ALA A 64 10.62 4.55 -17.84
C ALA A 64 10.79 5.36 -19.15
N LYS A 65 9.68 5.71 -19.79
CA LYS A 65 9.67 6.50 -21.04
C LYS A 65 10.20 7.92 -20.89
N SER A 66 10.08 8.51 -19.70
CA SER A 66 10.55 9.86 -19.41
C SER A 66 11.25 9.93 -18.07
N THR A 67 12.22 10.85 -17.96
CA THR A 67 12.91 11.16 -16.71
C THR A 67 11.95 11.65 -15.65
N ASP A 68 10.94 12.43 -16.02
CA ASP A 68 9.94 12.96 -15.09
C ASP A 68 9.12 11.84 -14.43
N LEU A 69 8.70 10.83 -15.21
CA LEU A 69 8.00 9.67 -14.66
C LEU A 69 8.91 8.88 -13.72
N LYS A 70 10.17 8.69 -14.12
CA LYS A 70 11.16 7.98 -13.30
C LYS A 70 11.36 8.66 -11.94
N LEU A 71 11.63 9.96 -11.94
CA LEU A 71 11.85 10.74 -10.72
C LEU A 71 10.60 10.76 -9.85
N PHE A 72 9.42 11.02 -10.44
CA PHE A 72 8.16 10.98 -9.72
C PHE A 72 7.92 9.65 -9.00
N LEU A 73 8.15 8.52 -9.67
CA LEU A 73 7.93 7.20 -9.07
C LEU A 73 9.00 6.83 -8.03
N ALA A 74 10.25 7.30 -8.22
CA ALA A 74 11.33 7.10 -7.24
C ALA A 74 11.04 7.89 -5.96
N ASP A 75 10.71 9.19 -6.08
CA ASP A 75 10.35 10.04 -4.95
C ASP A 75 9.14 9.48 -4.18
N LEU A 76 8.14 8.98 -4.92
CA LEU A 76 6.97 8.34 -4.33
C LEU A 76 7.33 7.08 -3.54
N TYR A 77 8.20 6.22 -4.11
CA TYR A 77 8.65 5.00 -3.43
C TYR A 77 9.46 5.31 -2.17
N ASP A 78 10.37 6.29 -2.24
CA ASP A 78 11.19 6.69 -1.10
C ASP A 78 10.34 7.28 0.02
N PHE A 79 9.32 8.07 -0.33
CA PHE A 79 8.33 8.57 0.62
C PHE A 79 7.64 7.42 1.36
N TYR A 80 7.02 6.46 0.63
CA TYR A 80 6.34 5.31 1.25
C TYR A 80 7.29 4.43 2.08
N SER A 81 8.52 4.21 1.59
CA SER A 81 9.54 3.43 2.30
C SER A 81 9.95 4.05 3.63
N SER A 82 9.87 5.37 3.76
CA SER A 82 10.15 6.10 5.01
C SER A 82 8.98 6.04 5.99
N ILE A 83 7.75 6.25 5.52
CA ILE A 83 6.57 6.39 6.40
C ILE A 83 5.99 5.06 6.88
N VAL A 84 5.99 4.01 6.05
CA VAL A 84 5.34 2.73 6.37
C VAL A 84 5.95 2.09 7.63
N PRO A 85 7.28 2.06 7.83
CA PRO A 85 7.89 1.57 9.06
C PRO A 85 7.48 2.35 10.32
N VAL A 86 7.20 3.66 10.20
CA VAL A 86 6.77 4.50 11.33
C VAL A 86 5.36 4.12 11.78
N ILE A 87 4.42 3.97 10.83
CA ILE A 87 3.07 3.47 11.08
C ILE A 87 3.14 2.08 11.74
N MET A 88 3.98 1.19 11.20
CA MET A 88 4.13 -0.19 11.68
C MET A 88 4.66 -0.31 13.11
N LYS A 89 5.42 0.67 13.59
CA LYS A 89 5.89 0.70 14.98
C LYS A 89 4.82 1.19 15.96
N GLY A 90 3.62 1.51 15.48
CA GLY A 90 2.52 1.96 16.32
C GLY A 90 2.61 3.44 16.67
N ASN A 91 3.11 4.29 15.77
CA ASN A 91 3.07 5.73 15.96
C ASN A 91 1.61 6.24 15.81
N GLU A 92 0.94 6.49 16.93
CA GLU A 92 -0.46 6.96 16.98
C GLU A 92 -0.63 8.33 16.31
N GLU A 93 0.21 9.31 16.61
CA GLU A 93 0.16 10.68 16.05
C GLU A 93 0.23 10.66 14.53
N PHE A 94 1.16 9.89 13.97
CA PHE A 94 1.29 9.79 12.52
C PHE A 94 0.08 9.07 11.86
N MET A 95 -0.55 8.12 12.57
CA MET A 95 -1.79 7.51 12.08
C MET A 95 -2.97 8.49 12.09
N GLU A 96 -3.04 9.39 13.08
CA GLU A 96 -4.01 10.49 13.09
C GLU A 96 -3.80 11.43 11.90
N ASP A 97 -2.56 11.84 11.63
CA ASP A 97 -2.21 12.72 10.50
C ASP A 97 -2.64 12.11 9.16
N VAL A 98 -2.39 10.82 8.96
CA VAL A 98 -2.82 10.08 7.76
C VAL A 98 -4.35 10.08 7.60
N ILE A 99 -5.07 9.92 8.71
CA ILE A 99 -6.54 9.96 8.71
C ILE A 99 -7.06 11.37 8.40
N GLN A 100 -6.44 12.40 8.99
CA GLN A 100 -6.82 13.79 8.76
C GLN A 100 -6.52 14.25 7.33
N ASP A 101 -5.38 13.85 6.76
CA ASP A 101 -5.07 14.10 5.35
C ASP A 101 -6.11 13.45 4.41
N HIS A 102 -6.59 12.26 4.75
CA HIS A 102 -7.66 11.60 4.01
C HIS A 102 -8.99 12.36 4.12
N LEU A 103 -9.37 12.78 5.34
CA LEU A 103 -10.60 13.53 5.62
C LEU A 103 -10.61 14.91 4.95
N THR A 104 -9.47 15.60 4.93
CA THR A 104 -9.32 16.92 4.31
C THR A 104 -9.22 16.86 2.78
N GLY A 105 -9.19 15.65 2.20
CA GLY A 105 -9.14 15.46 0.76
C GLY A 105 -7.80 15.80 0.11
N GLN A 106 -6.76 16.05 0.92
CA GLN A 106 -5.38 16.22 0.43
C GLN A 106 -4.85 14.92 -0.18
N ARG A 107 -5.32 13.77 0.34
CA ARG A 107 -5.04 12.42 -0.15
C ARG A 107 -3.53 12.18 -0.42
N THR A 108 -2.63 12.81 0.30
CA THR A 108 -1.19 12.53 0.19
C THR A 108 -0.89 11.10 0.63
N PHE A 109 -1.72 10.54 1.50
CA PHE A 109 -1.70 9.14 1.90
C PHE A 109 -2.84 8.35 1.25
N CYS A 110 -3.08 8.60 -0.06
CA CYS A 110 -4.10 7.91 -0.87
C CYS A 110 -4.18 6.44 -0.46
N SER A 111 -5.38 6.05 -0.04
CA SER A 111 -5.75 4.77 0.55
C SER A 111 -5.32 4.58 2.02
N LEU A 112 -6.31 4.70 2.92
CA LEU A 112 -6.29 4.09 4.27
C LEU A 112 -6.03 2.57 4.24
N ARG A 113 -6.01 1.98 3.03
CA ARG A 113 -5.64 0.61 2.73
C ARG A 113 -4.16 0.51 2.35
N SER A 114 -3.33 1.49 2.70
CA SER A 114 -1.88 1.43 2.55
C SER A 114 -1.37 0.19 3.27
N ARG A 115 -0.89 -0.76 2.47
CA ARG A 115 -0.56 -2.10 2.96
C ARG A 115 0.80 -2.07 3.60
N CYS A 116 0.78 -1.81 4.90
CA CYS A 116 1.77 -2.28 5.84
C CYS A 116 2.19 -3.73 5.48
N ILE A 117 3.51 -4.00 5.45
CA ILE A 117 4.16 -5.31 5.18
C ILE A 117 3.24 -6.50 5.49
N ASN A 118 3.04 -7.38 4.51
CA ASN A 118 2.09 -8.51 4.50
C ASN A 118 0.60 -8.17 4.29
N GLY A 119 0.25 -6.98 3.80
CA GLY A 119 -1.15 -6.66 3.50
C GLY A 119 -2.00 -6.21 4.67
N SER A 120 -1.36 -5.90 5.79
CA SER A 120 -2.02 -5.24 6.91
C SER A 120 -2.44 -3.83 6.49
N THR A 121 -3.64 -3.42 6.87
CA THR A 121 -4.13 -2.03 6.70
C THR A 121 -3.87 -1.22 7.98
N LEU A 122 -4.12 0.10 7.95
CA LEU A 122 -4.13 0.93 9.16
C LEU A 122 -5.04 0.35 10.26
N LEU A 123 -6.18 -0.23 9.87
CA LEU A 123 -7.10 -0.86 10.81
C LEU A 123 -6.50 -2.11 11.48
N HIS A 124 -5.68 -2.90 10.76
CA HIS A 124 -4.95 -4.03 11.36
C HIS A 124 -3.93 -3.54 12.39
N THR A 125 -3.16 -2.50 12.05
CA THR A 125 -2.15 -1.91 12.93
C THR A 125 -2.80 -1.30 14.17
N ALA A 126 -3.85 -0.49 14.01
CA ALA A 126 -4.59 0.09 15.12
C ALA A 126 -5.23 -0.99 16.01
N SER A 127 -5.76 -2.06 15.42
CA SER A 127 -6.30 -3.21 16.18
C SER A 127 -5.22 -3.96 16.95
N TYR A 128 -4.02 -4.09 16.39
CA TYR A 128 -2.89 -4.76 17.02
C TYR A 128 -2.37 -3.99 18.26
N PHE A 129 -2.29 -2.66 18.16
CA PHE A 129 -1.82 -1.81 19.26
C PHE A 129 -2.93 -1.35 20.21
N GLY A 130 -4.20 -1.60 19.89
CA GLY A 130 -5.34 -1.22 20.73
C GLY A 130 -5.67 0.28 20.68
N PHE A 131 -5.39 0.97 19.56
CA PHE A 131 -5.65 2.40 19.39
C PHE A 131 -7.14 2.67 19.11
N VAL A 132 -7.95 2.70 20.17
CA VAL A 132 -9.41 2.84 20.09
C VAL A 132 -9.84 4.09 19.31
N LYS A 133 -9.22 5.25 19.56
CA LYS A 133 -9.56 6.51 18.87
C LYS A 133 -9.30 6.46 17.36
N ILE A 134 -8.19 5.84 16.97
CA ILE A 134 -7.84 5.60 15.57
C ILE A 134 -8.88 4.69 14.92
N ILE A 135 -9.27 3.60 15.61
CA ILE A 135 -10.28 2.67 15.11
C ILE A 135 -11.62 3.39 14.91
N GLU A 136 -12.08 4.17 15.89
CA GLU A 136 -13.32 4.96 15.78
C GLU A 136 -13.29 5.92 14.58
N SER A 137 -12.17 6.60 14.37
CA SER A 137 -12.00 7.51 13.23
C SER A 137 -11.98 6.78 11.89
N LEU A 138 -11.34 5.61 11.82
CA LEU A 138 -11.33 4.77 10.62
C LEU A 138 -12.73 4.23 10.30
N LEU A 139 -13.52 3.84 11.31
CA LEU A 139 -14.89 3.34 11.11
C LEU A 139 -15.84 4.40 10.56
N GLN A 140 -15.60 5.68 10.81
CA GLN A 140 -16.36 6.79 10.20
C GLN A 140 -16.10 6.93 8.70
N LEU A 141 -15.03 6.35 8.18
CA LEU A 141 -14.60 6.43 6.78
C LEU A 141 -15.16 5.30 5.90
N ASP A 142 -16.18 4.58 6.38
CA ASP A 142 -16.80 3.43 5.71
C ASP A 142 -15.77 2.38 5.25
N VAL A 143 -14.72 2.19 6.06
CA VAL A 143 -13.67 1.21 5.78
C VAL A 143 -14.23 -0.20 5.94
N ASP A 144 -13.87 -1.10 5.04
CA ASP A 144 -14.20 -2.51 5.19
C ASP A 144 -13.45 -3.12 6.38
N VAL A 145 -14.21 -3.41 7.45
CA VAL A 145 -13.72 -4.01 8.69
C VAL A 145 -13.29 -5.47 8.54
N ASN A 146 -13.69 -6.12 7.44
CA ASN A 146 -13.40 -7.52 7.17
C ASN A 146 -12.25 -7.71 6.17
N VAL A 147 -11.55 -6.63 5.80
CA VAL A 147 -10.37 -6.69 4.94
C VAL A 147 -9.37 -7.70 5.47
N ARG A 148 -8.86 -8.56 4.58
CA ARG A 148 -7.90 -9.61 4.94
C ARG A 148 -6.49 -9.21 4.52
N ASP A 149 -5.52 -9.42 5.40
CA ASP A 149 -4.12 -9.34 5.06
C ASP A 149 -3.67 -10.55 4.19
N TYR A 150 -2.42 -10.58 3.75
CA TYR A 150 -1.87 -11.68 2.93
C TYR A 150 -1.78 -13.03 3.66
N LYS A 151 -2.01 -13.04 4.98
CA LYS A 151 -2.14 -14.28 5.77
C LYS A 151 -3.60 -14.67 5.97
N GLY A 152 -4.55 -13.93 5.38
CA GLY A 152 -5.98 -14.15 5.53
C GLY A 152 -6.57 -13.65 6.84
N ALA A 153 -5.79 -12.95 7.68
CA ALA A 153 -6.26 -12.42 8.96
C ALA A 153 -7.03 -11.12 8.75
N THR A 154 -8.11 -10.93 9.49
CA THR A 154 -8.84 -9.64 9.58
C THR A 154 -8.25 -8.77 10.69
N PRO A 155 -8.58 -7.47 10.77
CA PRO A 155 -8.19 -6.63 11.90
C PRO A 155 -8.60 -7.23 13.25
N LEU A 156 -9.78 -7.85 13.32
CA LEU A 156 -10.26 -8.51 14.53
C LEU A 156 -9.34 -9.66 14.98
N HIS A 157 -8.77 -10.44 14.06
CA HIS A 157 -7.81 -11.50 14.39
C HIS A 157 -6.49 -10.94 14.95
N ARG A 158 -6.17 -9.68 14.67
CA ARG A 158 -4.95 -9.01 15.14
C ARG A 158 -5.10 -8.38 16.51
N THR A 159 -6.32 -8.31 17.05
CA THR A 159 -6.55 -7.81 18.41
C THR A 159 -5.81 -8.70 19.41
N ARG A 160 -5.18 -8.06 20.40
CA ARG A 160 -4.52 -8.74 21.51
C ARG A 160 -5.17 -8.30 22.81
N ASP A 161 -5.30 -9.24 23.74
CA ASP A 161 -5.80 -8.92 25.07
C ASP A 161 -4.73 -8.09 25.81
N CYS A 162 -5.08 -6.91 26.31
CA CYS A 162 -4.14 -5.98 26.96
C CYS A 162 -3.38 -6.62 28.13
N LYS A 163 -3.88 -7.72 28.70
CA LYS A 163 -3.26 -8.51 29.77
C LYS A 163 -2.06 -9.35 29.35
N THR A 164 -1.87 -9.59 28.04
CA THR A 164 -0.75 -10.40 27.50
C THR A 164 0.43 -9.56 27.00
N MET A 165 0.40 -8.24 27.22
CA MET A 165 1.45 -7.29 26.82
C MET A 165 2.38 -6.85 27.96
N MET A 166 2.19 -7.34 29.19
CA MET A 166 3.14 -7.17 30.31
C MET A 166 4.09 -8.37 30.38
#